data_AF-A0A1F3N6L8-F1
#
_entry.id   AF-A0A1F3N6L8-F1
#
_cell.length_a   1.000
_cell.length_b   1.000
_cell.length_c   1.000
_cell.angle_alpha   90.00
_cell.angle_beta   90.00
_cell.angle_gamma   90.00
#
_symmetry.space_group_name_H-M   'P 1'
#
loop_
_entity.id
_entity.type
_entity.pdbx_description
1 polymer ?
#
loop_
_entity_poly.entity_id
_entity_poly.type
_entity_poly.pdbx_seq_one_letter_code
_entity_poly.pdbx_strand_id
1 'polypeptide(L)'
;MPFYIKWKGIIKSGTTEQLAQDIDIMPTLSSLCGIEYEPVKPVDGIDLSEIIKGRKKPFDRYIFSRQGNQVLENCNSSVRNNRYRLVLTRNDTLLFDMQNDPSQSIDIFDIETNTGLLLLSELVKLNEELVSDYRPVTTIEAGFREEKSFSLPVQDAALSGNIKYSSIHPNQSHTENWIRNGDSILWTLNINKKGTYRVEMQYGCTAGETGSQLALITGSGQVLFRISEPFESAVLPDRDYVKRSESVERTWSWMDVGTVILNEGKEEISLKLVKKSHEEAGLIKSLKFTRIN
;
A
#
# COMPACT_ATOMS: atom_id res chain seq x y z
N MET A 1 -17.77 -0.53 -1.88
CA MET A 1 -17.01 -1.23 -0.82
C MET A 1 -17.93 -1.53 0.35
N PRO A 2 -18.02 -2.77 0.84
CA PRO A 2 -18.71 -3.05 2.10
C PRO A 2 -17.82 -2.67 3.30
N PHE A 3 -18.42 -2.11 4.35
CA PHE A 3 -17.73 -1.83 5.61
C PHE A 3 -18.58 -2.36 6.78
N TYR A 4 -17.97 -3.16 7.64
CA TYR A 4 -18.60 -3.74 8.82
C TYR A 4 -17.68 -3.60 10.03
N ILE A 5 -18.22 -3.15 11.16
CA ILE A 5 -17.50 -3.08 12.43
C ILE A 5 -18.34 -3.74 13.54
N LYS A 6 -17.69 -4.53 14.39
CA LYS A 6 -18.33 -5.22 15.51
C LYS A 6 -17.47 -5.10 16.75
N TRP A 7 -18.06 -4.59 17.82
CA TRP A 7 -17.45 -4.59 19.14
C TRP A 7 -18.47 -4.98 20.19
N LYS A 8 -18.35 -6.21 20.70
CA LYS A 8 -19.29 -6.76 21.69
C LYS A 8 -19.35 -5.86 22.93
N GLY A 9 -20.55 -5.47 23.32
CA GLY A 9 -20.79 -4.63 24.50
C GLY A 9 -20.59 -3.13 24.28
N ILE A 10 -19.96 -2.71 23.17
CA ILE A 10 -19.72 -1.30 22.84
C ILE A 10 -20.60 -0.83 21.68
N ILE A 11 -20.62 -1.60 20.58
CA ILE A 11 -21.39 -1.29 19.38
C ILE A 11 -22.64 -2.18 19.35
N LYS A 12 -23.82 -1.56 19.30
CA LYS A 12 -25.09 -2.27 19.15
C LYS A 12 -25.26 -2.74 17.71
N SER A 13 -26.02 -3.82 17.51
CA SER A 13 -26.41 -4.23 16.16
C SER A 13 -27.29 -3.15 15.52
N GLY A 14 -27.01 -2.83 14.26
CA GLY A 14 -27.72 -1.83 13.49
C GLY A 14 -27.00 -1.48 12.19
N THR A 15 -27.56 -0.53 11.47
CA THR A 15 -27.01 0.06 10.24
C THR A 15 -27.06 1.58 10.34
N THR A 16 -26.24 2.27 9.54
CA THR A 16 -26.26 3.73 9.42
C THR A 16 -26.03 4.11 7.96
N GLU A 17 -26.68 5.18 7.52
CA GLU A 17 -26.52 5.77 6.18
C GLU A 17 -25.47 6.88 6.16
N GLN A 18 -24.74 7.09 7.27
CA GLN A 18 -23.71 8.11 7.33
C GLN A 18 -22.69 7.92 6.20
N LEU A 19 -22.59 8.94 5.37
CA LEU A 19 -21.56 9.06 4.37
C LEU A 19 -20.18 9.07 5.05
N ALA A 20 -19.34 8.10 4.72
CA ALA A 20 -18.02 7.86 5.31
C ALA A 20 -16.98 7.45 4.26
N GLN A 21 -15.71 7.66 4.58
CA GLN A 21 -14.55 7.27 3.77
C GLN A 21 -13.46 6.64 4.66
N ASP A 22 -12.49 5.97 4.06
CA ASP A 22 -11.38 5.30 4.76
C ASP A 22 -10.58 6.23 5.69
N ILE A 23 -10.49 7.52 5.34
CA ILE A 23 -9.87 8.56 6.18
C ILE A 23 -10.54 8.70 7.56
N ASP A 24 -11.81 8.34 7.71
CA ASP A 24 -12.56 8.42 8.97
C ASP A 24 -12.21 7.28 9.95
N ILE A 25 -11.55 6.21 9.48
CA ILE A 25 -11.26 5.02 10.29
C ILE A 25 -10.32 5.37 11.45
N MET A 26 -9.22 6.06 11.17
CA MET A 26 -8.21 6.39 12.18
C MET A 26 -8.78 7.24 13.35
N PRO A 27 -9.43 8.40 13.13
CA PRO A 27 -9.98 9.18 14.23
C PRO A 27 -11.10 8.44 14.98
N THR A 28 -11.93 7.67 14.24
CA THR A 28 -13.01 6.87 14.85
C THR A 28 -12.49 5.77 15.76
N LEU A 29 -11.47 5.02 15.34
CA LEU A 29 -10.87 3.96 16.16
C LEU A 29 -10.13 4.53 17.38
N SER A 30 -9.44 5.67 17.21
CA SER A 30 -8.75 6.34 18.33
C SER A 30 -9.75 6.71 19.44
N SER A 31 -10.87 7.32 19.06
CA SER A 31 -11.97 7.67 19.98
C SER A 31 -12.63 6.43 20.62
N LEU A 32 -12.91 5.38 19.84
CA LEU A 32 -13.47 4.14 20.38
C LEU A 32 -12.55 3.43 21.37
N CYS A 33 -11.23 3.53 21.17
CA CYS A 33 -10.21 2.95 22.06
C CYS A 33 -9.82 3.84 23.23
N GLY A 34 -10.33 5.08 23.31
CA GLY A 34 -9.93 6.04 24.34
C GLY A 34 -8.45 6.46 24.23
N ILE A 35 -7.90 6.47 23.02
CA ILE A 35 -6.52 6.89 22.74
C ILE A 35 -6.51 8.40 22.53
N GLU A 36 -5.81 9.11 23.40
CA GLU A 36 -5.47 10.52 23.17
C GLU A 36 -4.32 10.57 22.14
N TYR A 37 -4.60 11.17 20.98
CA TYR A 37 -3.63 11.32 19.91
C TYR A 37 -3.62 12.78 19.44
N GLU A 38 -2.47 13.43 19.59
CA GLU A 38 -2.21 14.74 19.01
C GLU A 38 -1.48 14.53 17.68
N PRO A 39 -2.17 14.67 16.54
CA PRO A 39 -1.55 14.36 15.27
C PRO A 39 -0.57 15.47 14.88
N VAL A 40 0.61 15.08 14.42
CA VAL A 40 1.65 16.03 13.96
C VAL A 40 1.15 16.88 12.79
N LYS A 41 0.22 16.34 11.99
CA LYS A 41 -0.47 17.02 10.88
C LYS A 41 -1.98 16.96 11.10
N PRO A 42 -2.77 17.89 10.53
CA PRO A 42 -4.22 17.77 10.53
C PRO A 42 -4.71 16.42 9.98
N VAL A 43 -5.83 15.94 10.50
CA VAL A 43 -6.48 14.69 10.07
C VAL A 43 -7.65 15.06 9.17
N ASP A 44 -7.71 14.49 7.96
CA ASP A 44 -8.77 14.80 6.99
C ASP A 44 -10.11 14.13 7.34
N GLY A 45 -10.06 12.97 8.00
CA GLY A 45 -11.24 12.24 8.45
C GLY A 45 -11.83 12.81 9.74
N ILE A 46 -13.04 12.33 10.07
CA ILE A 46 -13.74 12.74 11.28
C ILE A 46 -14.13 11.53 12.15
N ASP A 47 -14.29 11.77 13.44
CA ASP A 47 -14.77 10.76 14.38
C ASP A 47 -16.27 10.47 14.16
N LEU A 48 -16.58 9.24 13.75
CA LEU A 48 -17.94 8.73 13.57
C LEU A 48 -18.38 7.80 14.71
N SER A 49 -17.61 7.70 15.80
CA SER A 49 -17.85 6.77 16.91
C SER A 49 -19.23 6.97 17.55
N GLU A 50 -19.67 8.22 17.72
CA GLU A 50 -20.99 8.50 18.31
C GLU A 50 -22.14 8.17 17.36
N ILE A 51 -21.92 8.19 16.03
CA ILE A 51 -22.91 7.66 15.06
C ILE A 51 -22.93 6.14 15.13
N ILE A 52 -21.77 5.49 15.16
CA ILE A 52 -21.64 4.03 15.27
C ILE A 52 -22.28 3.51 16.56
N LYS A 53 -22.19 4.26 17.67
CA LYS A 53 -22.84 3.94 18.94
C LYS A 53 -24.35 4.24 18.96
N GLY A 54 -24.89 4.84 17.90
CA GLY A 54 -26.30 5.25 17.81
C GLY A 54 -26.66 6.43 18.72
N ARG A 55 -25.67 7.25 19.11
CA ARG A 55 -25.83 8.41 20.00
C ARG A 55 -25.94 9.73 19.24
N LYS A 56 -25.52 9.75 17.98
CA LYS A 56 -25.65 10.90 17.06
C LYS A 56 -26.35 10.47 15.78
N LYS A 57 -27.21 11.36 15.25
CA LYS A 57 -27.85 11.16 13.94
C LYS A 57 -26.84 11.36 12.80
N PRO A 58 -27.00 10.66 11.66
CA PRO A 58 -26.25 10.97 10.45
C PRO A 58 -26.43 12.43 10.02
N PHE A 59 -25.43 12.97 9.34
CA PHE A 59 -25.43 14.33 8.82
C PHE A 59 -24.81 14.39 7.42
N ASP A 60 -25.11 15.46 6.70
CA ASP A 60 -24.57 15.70 5.37
C ASP A 60 -23.15 16.26 5.43
N ARG A 61 -22.29 15.81 4.52
CA ARG A 61 -20.89 16.25 4.41
C ARG A 61 -20.36 16.02 3.00
N TYR A 62 -19.25 16.65 2.67
CA TYR A 62 -18.52 16.34 1.45
C TYR A 62 -17.52 15.21 1.65
N ILE A 63 -17.45 14.34 0.66
CA ILE A 63 -16.48 13.27 0.51
C ILE A 63 -15.86 13.40 -0.87
N PHE A 64 -14.54 13.33 -0.91
CA PHE A 64 -13.74 13.62 -2.10
C PHE A 64 -12.96 12.39 -2.52
N SER A 65 -12.86 12.20 -3.83
CA SER A 65 -12.06 11.14 -4.42
C SER A 65 -11.33 11.66 -5.64
N ARG A 66 -10.13 11.13 -5.87
CA ARG A 66 -9.30 11.49 -7.00
C ARG A 66 -8.55 10.28 -7.53
N GLN A 67 -8.22 10.30 -8.81
CA GLN A 67 -7.34 9.31 -9.40
C GLN A 67 -5.91 9.51 -8.87
N GLY A 68 -5.34 8.47 -8.26
CA GLY A 68 -3.95 8.47 -7.81
C GLY A 68 -2.98 8.61 -8.99
N ASN A 69 -1.78 9.13 -8.71
CA ASN A 69 -0.66 9.24 -9.67
C ASN A 69 -0.96 10.01 -10.97
N GLN A 70 -1.94 10.93 -10.95
CA GLN A 70 -2.19 11.85 -12.06
C GLN A 70 -1.90 13.29 -11.63
N VAL A 71 -1.39 14.08 -12.57
CA VAL A 71 -1.30 15.55 -12.46
C VAL A 71 -2.72 16.13 -12.41
N LEU A 72 -2.92 17.24 -11.71
CA LEU A 72 -4.26 17.78 -11.45
C LEU A 72 -5.06 18.01 -12.74
N GLU A 73 -4.42 18.51 -13.79
CA GLU A 73 -5.07 18.86 -15.06
C GLU A 73 -5.70 17.65 -15.77
N ASN A 74 -5.20 16.45 -15.49
CA ASN A 74 -5.68 15.19 -16.07
C ASN A 74 -6.31 14.26 -15.03
N CYS A 75 -6.49 14.74 -13.80
CA CYS A 75 -6.93 13.90 -12.69
C CYS A 75 -8.46 13.86 -12.64
N ASN A 76 -9.02 12.69 -12.97
CA ASN A 76 -10.43 12.44 -12.70
C ASN A 76 -10.67 12.55 -11.19
N SER A 77 -11.65 13.37 -10.80
CA SER A 77 -11.96 13.66 -9.40
C SER A 77 -13.46 13.79 -9.20
N SER A 78 -13.90 13.65 -7.95
CA SER A 78 -15.32 13.67 -7.62
C SER A 78 -15.50 14.16 -6.19
N VAL A 79 -16.52 14.98 -5.99
CA VAL A 79 -17.06 15.34 -4.69
C VAL A 79 -18.49 14.86 -4.62
N ARG A 80 -18.90 14.35 -3.46
CA ARG A 80 -20.31 14.02 -3.21
C ARG A 80 -20.74 14.38 -1.81
N ASN A 81 -22.04 14.58 -1.67
CA ASN A 81 -22.73 14.57 -0.38
C ASN A 81 -23.78 13.45 -0.36
N ASN A 82 -24.75 13.52 0.55
CA ASN A 82 -25.80 12.49 0.69
C ASN A 82 -26.72 12.36 -0.53
N ARG A 83 -26.85 13.42 -1.35
CA ARG A 83 -27.75 13.43 -2.52
C ARG A 83 -27.01 13.58 -3.83
N TYR A 84 -26.10 14.53 -3.95
CA TYR A 84 -25.48 14.88 -5.23
C TYR A 84 -24.05 14.38 -5.30
N ARG A 85 -23.65 13.96 -6.50
CA ARG A 85 -22.26 13.63 -6.84
C ARG A 85 -21.85 14.39 -8.09
N LEU A 86 -20.83 15.22 -7.96
CA LEU A 86 -20.15 15.81 -9.09
C LEU A 86 -18.97 14.92 -9.50
N VAL A 87 -18.83 14.69 -10.80
CA VAL A 87 -17.70 13.98 -11.40
C VAL A 87 -17.02 14.92 -12.38
N LEU A 88 -15.78 15.26 -12.09
CA LEU A 88 -14.90 15.99 -12.98
C LEU A 88 -13.98 14.99 -13.67
N THR A 89 -14.12 14.85 -14.98
CA THR A 89 -13.19 14.07 -15.81
C THR A 89 -12.30 15.02 -16.60
N ARG A 90 -11.36 14.47 -17.36
CA ARG A 90 -10.56 15.25 -18.31
C ARG A 90 -11.40 16.05 -19.32
N ASN A 91 -12.59 15.55 -19.68
CA ASN A 91 -13.40 16.13 -20.77
C ASN A 91 -14.74 16.69 -20.29
N ASP A 92 -15.25 16.24 -19.15
CA ASP A 92 -16.63 16.46 -18.74
C ASP A 92 -16.72 16.88 -17.28
N THR A 93 -17.72 17.70 -16.96
CA THR A 93 -18.16 17.96 -15.59
C THR A 93 -19.62 17.55 -15.48
N LEU A 94 -19.87 16.45 -14.79
CA LEU A 94 -21.20 15.81 -14.71
C LEU A 94 -21.73 15.89 -13.28
N LEU A 95 -23.05 16.02 -13.13
CA LEU A 95 -23.72 16.01 -11.83
C LEU A 95 -24.80 14.94 -11.82
N PHE A 96 -24.86 14.14 -10.75
CA PHE A 96 -25.83 13.07 -10.59
C PHE A 96 -26.58 13.19 -9.27
N ASP A 97 -27.87 12.83 -9.26
CA ASP A 97 -28.66 12.62 -8.04
C ASP A 97 -28.54 11.15 -7.60
N MET A 98 -27.72 10.89 -6.58
CA MET A 98 -27.42 9.55 -6.06
C MET A 98 -28.61 8.88 -5.35
N GLN A 99 -29.69 9.60 -5.03
CA GLN A 99 -30.89 9.00 -4.44
C GLN A 99 -31.84 8.50 -5.52
N ASN A 100 -32.04 9.30 -6.58
CA ASN A 100 -32.97 8.98 -7.66
C ASN A 100 -32.30 8.25 -8.84
N ASP A 101 -31.00 8.42 -9.04
CA ASP A 101 -30.17 7.79 -10.08
C ASP A 101 -28.84 7.27 -9.49
N PRO A 102 -28.90 6.24 -8.62
CA PRO A 102 -27.68 5.64 -8.05
C PRO A 102 -26.77 5.01 -9.11
N SER A 103 -27.29 4.70 -10.30
CA SER A 103 -26.52 4.21 -11.46
C SER A 103 -25.72 5.28 -12.20
N GLN A 104 -25.96 6.56 -11.90
CA GLN A 104 -25.31 7.69 -12.56
C GLN A 104 -25.52 7.68 -14.09
N SER A 105 -26.75 7.45 -14.51
CA SER A 105 -27.16 7.33 -15.91
C SER A 105 -27.65 8.65 -16.53
N ILE A 106 -28.01 9.64 -15.72
CA ILE A 106 -28.59 10.91 -16.15
C ILE A 106 -27.76 12.06 -15.56
N ASP A 107 -27.06 12.79 -16.43
CA ASP A 107 -26.45 14.06 -16.04
C ASP A 107 -27.53 15.13 -15.85
N ILE A 108 -27.49 15.81 -14.71
CA ILE A 108 -28.42 16.87 -14.32
C ILE A 108 -27.73 18.21 -14.07
N PHE A 109 -26.48 18.40 -14.51
CA PHE A 109 -25.72 19.63 -14.26
C PHE A 109 -26.45 20.89 -14.74
N ASP A 110 -27.02 20.86 -15.95
CA ASP A 110 -27.76 22.00 -16.51
C ASP A 110 -29.12 22.25 -15.82
N ILE A 111 -29.64 21.27 -15.08
CA ILE A 111 -30.89 21.38 -14.32
C ILE A 111 -30.61 21.92 -12.92
N GLU A 112 -29.57 21.41 -12.27
CA GLU A 112 -29.16 21.70 -10.89
C GLU A 112 -27.86 22.53 -10.86
N THR A 113 -27.73 23.52 -11.74
CA THR A 113 -26.47 24.23 -12.02
C THR A 113 -25.87 24.88 -10.78
N ASN A 114 -26.69 25.47 -9.91
CA ASN A 114 -26.19 26.09 -8.67
C ASN A 114 -25.52 25.05 -7.75
N THR A 115 -26.11 23.87 -7.65
CA THR A 115 -25.56 22.74 -6.89
C THR A 115 -24.28 22.23 -7.55
N GLY A 116 -24.28 22.08 -8.87
CA GLY A 116 -23.11 21.68 -9.64
C GLY A 116 -21.93 22.64 -9.47
N LEU A 117 -22.15 23.94 -9.60
CA LEU A 117 -21.13 24.97 -9.42
C LEU A 117 -20.61 25.04 -7.98
N LEU A 118 -21.48 24.87 -6.98
CA LEU A 118 -21.06 24.82 -5.58
C LEU A 118 -20.12 23.64 -5.33
N LEU A 119 -20.52 22.44 -5.76
CA LEU A 119 -19.69 21.24 -5.61
C LEU A 119 -18.37 21.36 -6.38
N LEU A 120 -18.41 21.91 -7.60
CA LEU A 120 -17.20 22.14 -8.38
C LEU A 120 -16.24 23.09 -7.64
N SER A 121 -16.77 24.17 -7.05
CA SER A 121 -15.96 25.11 -6.27
C SER A 121 -15.29 24.44 -5.07
N GLU A 122 -16.01 23.60 -4.33
CA GLU A 122 -15.45 22.86 -3.19
C GLU A 122 -14.36 21.87 -3.63
N LEU A 123 -14.58 21.19 -4.76
CA LEU A 123 -13.61 20.26 -5.32
C LEU A 123 -12.33 20.95 -5.79
N VAL A 124 -12.45 22.10 -6.46
CA VAL A 124 -11.30 22.90 -6.90
C VAL A 124 -10.50 23.40 -5.70
N LYS A 125 -11.18 23.93 -4.68
CA LYS A 125 -10.55 24.40 -3.45
C LYS A 125 -9.73 23.30 -2.78
N LEU A 126 -10.29 22.09 -2.64
CA LEU A 126 -9.54 20.97 -2.07
C LEU A 126 -8.34 20.58 -2.95
N ASN A 127 -8.50 20.56 -4.27
CA ASN A 127 -7.40 20.20 -5.17
C ASN A 127 -6.22 21.18 -5.06
N GLU A 128 -6.50 22.49 -4.97
CA GLU A 128 -5.48 23.52 -4.76
C GLU A 128 -4.78 23.37 -3.41
N GLU A 129 -5.53 23.11 -2.34
CA GLU A 129 -4.99 22.85 -1.01
C GLU A 129 -4.04 21.64 -1.04
N LEU A 130 -4.48 20.52 -1.63
CA LEU A 130 -3.70 19.28 -1.68
C LEU A 130 -2.37 19.43 -2.40
N VAL A 131 -2.30 20.20 -3.49
CA VAL A 131 -1.03 20.35 -4.26
C VAL A 131 -0.11 21.42 -3.72
N SER A 132 -0.62 22.39 -2.98
CA SER A 132 0.16 23.55 -2.52
C SER A 132 1.42 23.17 -1.72
N ASP A 133 1.39 22.08 -0.97
CA ASP A 133 2.54 21.51 -0.25
C ASP A 133 2.77 20.03 -0.60
N TYR A 134 2.28 19.56 -1.75
CA TYR A 134 2.52 18.19 -2.17
C TYR A 134 4.00 17.98 -2.49
N ARG A 135 4.64 17.11 -1.72
CA ARG A 135 5.98 16.58 -2.03
C ARG A 135 5.82 15.10 -2.32
N PRO A 136 6.26 14.61 -3.49
CA PRO A 136 6.26 13.18 -3.74
C PRO A 136 7.23 12.50 -2.77
N VAL A 137 6.69 11.89 -1.72
CA VAL A 137 7.45 11.02 -0.81
C VAL A 137 7.27 9.60 -1.33
N THR A 138 8.10 9.24 -2.31
CA THR A 138 8.14 7.87 -2.86
C THR A 138 9.27 7.05 -2.26
N THR A 139 10.08 7.65 -1.39
CA THR A 139 11.17 6.97 -0.70
C THR A 139 10.62 6.15 0.46
N ILE A 140 10.99 4.88 0.51
CA ILE A 140 10.69 4.02 1.65
C ILE A 140 11.42 4.60 2.86
N GLU A 141 10.72 4.82 3.96
CA GLU A 141 11.31 5.26 5.23
C GLU A 141 11.39 4.06 6.17
N ALA A 142 12.54 3.86 6.80
CA ALA A 142 12.73 2.79 7.78
C ALA A 142 13.77 3.17 8.85
N GLY A 143 14.01 2.29 9.82
CA GLY A 143 14.98 2.48 10.88
C GLY A 143 14.55 3.52 11.92
N PHE A 144 13.25 3.69 12.15
CA PHE A 144 12.77 4.57 13.21
C PHE A 144 13.18 4.06 14.60
N ARG A 145 13.26 4.95 15.60
CA ARG A 145 13.75 4.61 16.95
C ARG A 145 12.95 3.47 17.61
N GLU A 146 11.63 3.46 17.42
CA GLU A 146 10.71 2.48 18.01
C GLU A 146 10.40 1.32 17.06
N GLU A 147 10.91 1.35 15.83
CA GLU A 147 10.69 0.32 14.82
C GLU A 147 11.57 -0.90 15.11
N LYS A 148 10.93 -2.00 15.51
CA LYS A 148 11.61 -3.26 15.82
C LYS A 148 12.10 -3.98 14.57
N SER A 149 11.35 -3.87 13.49
CA SER A 149 11.67 -4.50 12.22
C SER A 149 10.90 -3.84 11.08
N PHE A 150 11.48 -3.89 9.88
CA PHE A 150 10.82 -3.52 8.64
C PHE A 150 11.01 -4.62 7.58
N SER A 151 10.18 -4.58 6.55
CA SER A 151 10.24 -5.52 5.44
C SER A 151 10.34 -4.79 4.11
N LEU A 152 11.14 -5.34 3.20
CA LEU A 152 11.31 -4.88 1.84
C LEU A 152 10.76 -5.98 0.91
N PRO A 153 9.48 -5.92 0.53
CA PRO A 153 8.93 -6.85 -0.45
C PRO A 153 9.50 -6.52 -1.84
N VAL A 154 9.64 -7.54 -2.68
CA VAL A 154 10.26 -7.35 -4.01
C VAL A 154 9.43 -6.47 -4.94
N GLN A 155 8.13 -6.29 -4.67
CA GLN A 155 7.24 -5.42 -5.44
C GLN A 155 7.69 -3.95 -5.46
N ASP A 156 8.44 -3.52 -4.43
CA ASP A 156 8.94 -2.15 -4.30
C ASP A 156 10.38 -2.03 -4.83
N ALA A 157 10.95 -3.09 -5.41
CA ALA A 157 12.31 -3.11 -5.91
C ALA A 157 12.38 -2.72 -7.39
N ALA A 158 13.51 -2.13 -7.79
CA ALA A 158 13.90 -2.09 -9.20
C ALA A 158 14.56 -3.41 -9.58
N LEU A 159 14.07 -4.07 -10.64
CA LEU A 159 14.64 -5.31 -11.17
C LEU A 159 15.73 -5.00 -12.21
N SER A 160 16.79 -5.81 -12.26
CA SER A 160 17.84 -5.73 -13.27
C SER A 160 18.26 -7.13 -13.74
N GLY A 161 18.52 -7.25 -15.04
CA GLY A 161 18.86 -8.52 -15.69
C GLY A 161 17.63 -9.27 -16.19
N ASN A 162 17.55 -10.57 -15.90
CA ASN A 162 16.51 -11.45 -16.43
C ASN A 162 15.33 -11.66 -15.48
N ILE A 163 15.39 -11.09 -14.28
CA ILE A 163 14.39 -11.26 -13.22
C ILE A 163 13.06 -10.69 -13.68
N LYS A 164 11.97 -11.39 -13.35
CA LYS A 164 10.61 -10.93 -13.62
C LYS A 164 9.76 -11.01 -12.37
N TYR A 165 8.72 -10.18 -12.34
CA TYR A 165 7.62 -10.38 -11.42
C TYR A 165 6.75 -11.56 -11.87
N SER A 166 6.22 -12.28 -10.91
CA SER A 166 5.23 -13.35 -11.11
C SER A 166 3.90 -12.88 -11.73
N SER A 167 3.65 -11.57 -11.79
CA SER A 167 2.48 -10.97 -12.44
C SER A 167 2.87 -9.63 -13.09
N ILE A 168 2.05 -9.18 -14.05
CA ILE A 168 2.11 -7.81 -14.60
C ILE A 168 1.76 -6.75 -13.55
N HIS A 169 1.07 -7.15 -12.48
CA HIS A 169 0.76 -6.31 -11.34
C HIS A 169 1.77 -6.60 -10.22
N PRO A 170 2.62 -5.64 -9.85
CA PRO A 170 3.69 -5.89 -8.87
C PRO A 170 3.15 -6.18 -7.47
N ASN A 171 1.96 -5.69 -7.12
CA ASN A 171 1.35 -5.91 -5.81
C ASN A 171 1.21 -7.41 -5.52
N GLN A 172 1.71 -7.83 -4.36
CA GLN A 172 1.77 -9.23 -3.94
C GLN A 172 2.60 -10.15 -4.84
N SER A 173 3.41 -9.61 -5.76
CA SER A 173 4.34 -10.43 -6.55
C SER A 173 5.48 -10.99 -5.71
N HIS A 174 6.06 -12.08 -6.22
CA HIS A 174 7.44 -12.49 -5.96
C HIS A 174 8.26 -12.37 -7.26
N THR A 175 9.56 -12.56 -7.14
CA THR A 175 10.48 -12.58 -8.28
C THR A 175 10.81 -14.00 -8.70
N GLU A 176 10.96 -14.16 -10.00
CA GLU A 176 11.30 -15.40 -10.69
C GLU A 176 12.39 -15.11 -11.73
N ASN A 177 12.89 -16.17 -12.36
CA ASN A 177 13.84 -16.13 -13.47
C ASN A 177 15.20 -15.55 -13.07
N TRP A 178 15.70 -15.93 -11.90
CA TRP A 178 17.07 -15.67 -11.44
C TRP A 178 18.08 -16.62 -12.11
N ILE A 179 18.39 -16.36 -13.38
CA ILE A 179 19.07 -17.32 -14.26
C ILE A 179 20.46 -16.89 -14.74
N ARG A 180 20.89 -15.64 -14.47
CA ARG A 180 22.19 -15.11 -14.90
C ARG A 180 22.95 -14.48 -13.74
N ASN A 181 24.22 -14.82 -13.59
CA ASN A 181 25.10 -14.12 -12.64
C ASN A 181 25.09 -12.62 -12.94
N GLY A 182 24.81 -11.81 -11.91
CA GLY A 182 24.61 -10.37 -12.04
C GLY A 182 23.15 -9.93 -12.03
N ASP A 183 22.18 -10.84 -12.22
CA ASP A 183 20.77 -10.57 -11.95
C ASP A 183 20.62 -10.00 -10.54
N SER A 184 19.87 -8.91 -10.39
CA SER A 184 19.76 -8.20 -9.12
C SER A 184 18.47 -7.42 -8.96
N ILE A 185 18.11 -7.20 -7.70
CA ILE A 185 17.03 -6.29 -7.29
C ILE A 185 17.61 -5.21 -6.37
N LEU A 186 17.01 -4.02 -6.41
CA LEU A 186 17.48 -2.84 -5.68
C LEU A 186 16.31 -2.11 -5.01
N TRP A 187 16.45 -1.81 -3.73
CA TRP A 187 15.58 -0.89 -3.00
C TRP A 187 16.35 0.40 -2.69
N THR A 188 15.65 1.53 -2.81
CA THR A 188 16.14 2.83 -2.35
C THR A 188 15.26 3.32 -1.22
N LEU A 189 15.88 3.63 -0.09
CA LEU A 189 15.18 3.99 1.13
C LEU A 189 15.96 5.07 1.91
N ASN A 190 15.30 5.67 2.89
CA ASN A 190 15.92 6.56 3.85
C ASN A 190 15.83 5.92 5.25
N ILE A 191 16.98 5.79 5.90
CA ILE A 191 17.12 5.22 7.23
C ILE A 191 17.13 6.35 8.25
N ASN A 192 16.12 6.39 9.12
CA ASN A 192 15.92 7.47 10.09
C ASN A 192 16.95 7.44 11.23
N LYS A 193 17.40 6.24 11.63
CA LYS A 193 18.48 6.07 12.59
C LYS A 193 19.37 4.90 12.20
N LYS A 194 20.68 5.14 12.31
CA LYS A 194 21.68 4.08 12.20
C LYS A 194 21.33 2.93 13.14
N GLY A 195 21.53 1.71 12.65
CA GLY A 195 21.31 0.49 13.43
C GLY A 195 22.01 -0.71 12.83
N THR A 196 22.14 -1.76 13.64
CA THR A 196 22.53 -3.08 13.19
C THR A 196 21.28 -3.95 13.07
N TYR A 197 21.18 -4.68 11.96
CA TYR A 197 20.00 -5.45 11.60
C TYR A 197 20.39 -6.89 11.26
N ARG A 198 19.68 -7.86 11.85
CA ARG A 198 19.64 -9.22 11.32
C ARG A 198 18.70 -9.24 10.12
N VAL A 199 19.15 -9.83 9.03
CA VAL A 199 18.42 -9.90 7.76
C VAL A 199 17.99 -11.32 7.50
N GLU A 200 16.71 -11.49 7.19
CA GLU A 200 16.11 -12.76 6.80
C GLU A 200 15.47 -12.59 5.41
N MET A 201 15.61 -13.60 4.54
CA MET A 201 15.02 -13.62 3.20
C MET A 201 13.85 -14.57 3.15
N GLN A 202 12.73 -14.11 2.60
CA GLN A 202 11.56 -14.93 2.33
C GLN A 202 11.66 -15.52 0.92
N TYR A 203 11.69 -16.86 0.82
CA TYR A 203 12.04 -17.56 -0.41
C TYR A 203 11.31 -18.90 -0.60
N GLY A 204 11.43 -19.44 -1.81
CA GLY A 204 11.14 -20.82 -2.16
C GLY A 204 12.17 -21.36 -3.15
N CYS A 205 12.64 -22.58 -2.94
CA CYS A 205 13.67 -23.22 -3.77
C CYS A 205 13.51 -24.74 -3.67
N THR A 206 13.41 -25.44 -4.80
CA THR A 206 13.30 -26.92 -4.80
C THR A 206 14.63 -27.55 -4.43
N ALA A 207 14.61 -28.80 -3.97
CA ALA A 207 15.84 -29.53 -3.58
C ALA A 207 16.91 -29.55 -4.67
N GLY A 208 16.50 -29.71 -5.94
CA GLY A 208 17.40 -29.74 -7.10
C GLY A 208 18.00 -28.38 -7.50
N GLU A 209 17.47 -27.26 -7.00
CA GLU A 209 17.89 -25.91 -7.38
C GLU A 209 18.72 -25.19 -6.30
N THR A 210 18.95 -25.83 -5.16
CA THR A 210 19.75 -25.27 -4.05
C THR A 210 21.22 -25.03 -4.42
N GLY A 211 21.93 -24.24 -3.61
CA GLY A 211 23.37 -24.01 -3.72
C GLY A 211 23.79 -22.71 -4.41
N SER A 212 22.84 -22.00 -5.04
CA SER A 212 23.08 -20.68 -5.63
C SER A 212 23.56 -19.68 -4.56
N GLN A 213 24.57 -18.88 -4.91
CA GLN A 213 25.18 -17.89 -4.04
C GLN A 213 24.70 -16.48 -4.38
N LEU A 214 24.23 -15.76 -3.38
CA LEU A 214 23.80 -14.37 -3.49
C LEU A 214 24.64 -13.45 -2.60
N ALA A 215 24.62 -12.17 -2.92
CA ALA A 215 25.16 -11.08 -2.11
C ALA A 215 24.03 -10.13 -1.72
N LEU A 216 23.89 -9.87 -0.42
CA LEU A 216 23.19 -8.69 0.08
C LEU A 216 24.21 -7.55 0.18
N ILE A 217 23.98 -6.47 -0.55
CA ILE A 217 24.89 -5.33 -0.68
C ILE A 217 24.18 -4.10 -0.12
N THR A 218 24.90 -3.34 0.71
CA THR A 218 24.47 -2.11 1.36
C THR A 218 25.57 -1.05 1.23
N GLY A 219 25.30 0.21 1.56
CA GLY A 219 26.32 1.25 1.62
C GLY A 219 27.45 0.97 2.61
N SER A 220 27.22 0.14 3.63
CA SER A 220 28.24 -0.23 4.63
C SER A 220 29.05 -1.47 4.27
N GLY A 221 28.68 -2.22 3.23
CA GLY A 221 29.37 -3.45 2.85
C GLY A 221 28.43 -4.53 2.30
N GLN A 222 28.94 -5.76 2.23
CA GLN A 222 28.22 -6.89 1.65
C GLN A 222 28.26 -8.13 2.53
N VAL A 223 27.21 -8.95 2.43
CA VAL A 223 27.12 -10.29 3.04
C VAL A 223 26.86 -11.29 1.93
N LEU A 224 27.74 -12.29 1.82
CA LEU A 224 27.57 -13.41 0.90
C LEU A 224 26.88 -14.57 1.63
N PHE A 225 25.88 -15.16 0.99
CA PHE A 225 25.15 -16.30 1.53
C PHE A 225 24.73 -17.26 0.41
N ARG A 226 24.29 -18.46 0.77
CA ARG A 226 23.80 -19.48 -0.15
C ARG A 226 22.41 -19.92 0.25
N ILE A 227 21.57 -20.20 -0.74
CA ILE A 227 20.31 -20.91 -0.53
C ILE A 227 20.66 -22.39 -0.37
N SER A 228 20.93 -22.83 0.85
CA SER A 228 21.36 -24.21 1.14
C SER A 228 20.19 -25.15 1.47
N GLU A 229 19.15 -24.63 2.11
CA GLU A 229 18.00 -25.42 2.55
C GLU A 229 16.88 -25.32 1.52
N PRO A 230 16.31 -26.45 1.05
CA PRO A 230 15.19 -26.42 0.15
C PRO A 230 13.89 -26.06 0.88
N PHE A 231 13.02 -25.36 0.15
CA PHE A 231 11.64 -25.16 0.53
C PHE A 231 10.77 -25.11 -0.72
N GLU A 232 9.97 -26.15 -0.93
CA GLU A 232 9.04 -26.22 -2.05
C GLU A 232 7.82 -25.32 -1.78
N SER A 233 7.85 -24.11 -2.36
CA SER A 233 6.73 -23.18 -2.31
C SER A 233 5.53 -23.74 -3.06
N ALA A 234 4.43 -23.99 -2.35
CA ALA A 234 3.18 -24.50 -2.90
C ALA A 234 2.19 -23.36 -3.11
N VAL A 235 1.50 -23.36 -4.25
CA VAL A 235 0.38 -22.44 -4.50
C VAL A 235 -0.75 -22.77 -3.53
N LEU A 236 -1.31 -21.74 -2.89
CA LEU A 236 -2.47 -21.93 -2.01
C LEU A 236 -3.72 -22.28 -2.84
N PRO A 237 -4.69 -23.01 -2.25
CA PRO A 237 -5.93 -23.34 -2.95
C PRO A 237 -6.62 -22.08 -3.49
N ASP A 238 -7.17 -22.18 -4.70
CA ASP A 238 -7.90 -21.09 -5.33
C ASP A 238 -9.14 -20.72 -4.49
N ARG A 239 -9.33 -19.40 -4.29
CA ARG A 239 -10.44 -18.81 -3.54
C ARG A 239 -11.17 -17.76 -4.37
N ASP A 240 -10.80 -17.59 -5.62
CA ASP A 240 -11.38 -16.58 -6.49
C ASP A 240 -12.73 -17.01 -7.04
N TYR A 241 -13.70 -16.13 -6.90
CA TYR A 241 -14.96 -16.23 -7.64
C TYR A 241 -14.83 -15.73 -9.08
N VAL A 242 -13.79 -14.92 -9.37
CA VAL A 242 -13.49 -14.34 -10.68
C VAL A 242 -12.00 -14.50 -10.94
N LYS A 243 -11.63 -14.98 -12.13
CA LYS A 243 -10.24 -15.20 -12.52
C LYS A 243 -9.39 -13.93 -12.35
N ARG A 244 -8.37 -13.99 -11.49
CA ARG A 244 -7.40 -12.90 -11.30
C ARG A 244 -6.33 -12.82 -12.41
N SER A 245 -5.71 -11.66 -12.52
CA SER A 245 -4.50 -11.39 -13.32
C SER A 245 -3.25 -11.16 -12.46
N GLU A 246 -3.48 -10.96 -11.17
CA GLU A 246 -2.51 -10.78 -10.09
C GLU A 246 -1.84 -12.11 -9.71
N SER A 247 -0.74 -12.01 -8.96
CA SER A 247 -0.02 -13.20 -8.49
C SER A 247 -0.89 -14.10 -7.62
N VAL A 248 -0.72 -15.41 -7.81
CA VAL A 248 -1.32 -16.42 -6.93
C VAL A 248 -0.57 -16.46 -5.61
N GLU A 249 -1.32 -16.67 -4.52
CA GLU A 249 -0.73 -16.80 -3.21
C GLU A 249 0.01 -18.15 -3.08
N ARG A 250 1.12 -18.15 -2.34
CA ARG A 250 1.96 -19.33 -2.15
C ARG A 250 2.47 -19.42 -0.72
N THR A 251 2.92 -20.59 -0.32
CA THR A 251 3.70 -20.77 0.92
C THR A 251 5.13 -20.25 0.74
N TRP A 252 5.73 -19.80 1.85
CA TRP A 252 7.08 -19.25 1.88
C TRP A 252 7.82 -19.70 3.14
N SER A 253 9.14 -19.81 3.06
CA SER A 253 10.01 -19.98 4.23
C SER A 253 10.91 -18.77 4.41
N TRP A 254 11.42 -18.60 5.64
CA TRP A 254 12.42 -17.59 5.98
C TRP A 254 13.77 -18.27 6.17
N MET A 255 14.82 -17.70 5.60
CA MET A 255 16.20 -18.09 5.86
C MET A 255 17.02 -16.91 6.36
N ASP A 256 17.98 -17.17 7.25
CA ASP A 256 18.93 -16.17 7.70
C ASP A 256 19.88 -15.80 6.54
N VAL A 257 20.08 -14.49 6.35
CA VAL A 257 21.04 -13.95 5.37
C VAL A 257 22.31 -13.49 6.08
N GLY A 258 22.17 -12.95 7.29
CA GLY A 258 23.26 -12.47 8.12
C GLY A 258 22.95 -11.13 8.77
N THR A 259 24.00 -10.40 9.16
CA THR A 259 23.87 -9.12 9.87
C THR A 259 24.50 -7.99 9.06
N VAL A 260 23.82 -6.85 8.98
CA VAL A 260 24.29 -5.64 8.29
C VAL A 260 24.18 -4.41 9.19
N ILE A 261 24.97 -3.39 8.88
CA ILE A 261 24.86 -2.04 9.46
C ILE A 261 24.26 -1.14 8.40
N LEU A 262 23.17 -0.45 8.73
CA LEU A 262 22.59 0.58 7.87
C LEU A 262 22.87 1.94 8.50
N ASN A 263 23.43 2.87 7.74
CA ASN A 263 23.72 4.22 8.22
C ASN A 263 22.49 5.11 8.13
N GLU A 264 22.44 6.17 8.94
CA GLU A 264 21.36 7.16 8.85
C GLU A 264 21.45 7.93 7.53
N GLY A 265 20.29 8.17 6.90
CA GLY A 265 20.15 8.86 5.62
C GLY A 265 19.81 7.93 4.46
N LYS A 266 20.05 8.41 3.24
CA LYS A 266 19.79 7.66 2.01
C LYS A 266 20.62 6.38 1.96
N GLU A 267 19.96 5.27 1.66
CA GLU A 267 20.54 3.93 1.60
C GLU A 267 20.06 3.20 0.34
N GLU A 268 20.95 2.35 -0.20
CA GLU A 268 20.65 1.48 -1.33
C GLU A 268 20.95 0.04 -0.91
N ILE A 269 19.91 -0.80 -0.93
CA ILE A 269 20.01 -2.21 -0.56
C ILE A 269 19.79 -3.04 -1.82
N SER A 270 20.76 -3.87 -2.18
CA SER A 270 20.66 -4.75 -3.34
C SER A 270 20.84 -6.20 -2.96
N LEU A 271 20.01 -7.06 -3.55
CA LEU A 271 20.23 -8.50 -3.55
C LEU A 271 20.66 -8.93 -4.96
N LYS A 272 21.84 -9.56 -5.06
CA LYS A 272 22.48 -9.89 -6.34
C LYS A 272 22.85 -11.36 -6.42
N LEU A 273 22.51 -12.02 -7.53
CA LEU A 273 22.96 -13.37 -7.83
C LEU A 273 24.44 -13.35 -8.25
N VAL A 274 25.30 -13.93 -7.41
CA VAL A 274 26.75 -13.97 -7.65
C VAL A 274 27.11 -15.19 -8.48
N LYS A 275 26.60 -16.35 -8.08
CA LYS A 275 26.86 -17.62 -8.76
C LYS A 275 25.63 -18.51 -8.73
N LYS A 276 25.02 -18.71 -9.90
CA LYS A 276 23.98 -19.71 -10.11
C LYS A 276 24.54 -21.12 -9.98
N SER A 277 23.83 -22.00 -9.28
CA SER A 277 24.18 -23.41 -9.16
C SER A 277 23.54 -24.26 -10.26
N HIS A 278 22.22 -24.10 -10.48
CA HIS A 278 21.41 -24.94 -11.37
C HIS A 278 20.66 -24.10 -12.43
N GLU A 279 19.40 -24.39 -12.71
CA GLU A 279 18.62 -23.70 -13.73
C GLU A 279 18.21 -22.30 -13.27
N GLU A 280 17.77 -22.15 -12.01
CA GLU A 280 17.37 -20.90 -11.37
C GLU A 280 17.87 -20.83 -9.91
N ALA A 281 18.06 -19.62 -9.37
CA ALA A 281 18.41 -19.47 -7.95
C ALA A 281 17.24 -19.73 -6.98
N GLY A 282 15.99 -19.63 -7.45
CA GLY A 282 14.76 -19.79 -6.67
C GLY A 282 13.85 -18.55 -6.71
N LEU A 283 12.71 -18.68 -6.04
CA LEU A 283 11.72 -17.62 -5.89
C LEU A 283 12.06 -16.73 -4.70
N ILE A 284 12.06 -15.41 -4.88
CA ILE A 284 12.34 -14.44 -3.79
C ILE A 284 11.15 -13.50 -3.62
N LYS A 285 10.64 -13.40 -2.38
CA LYS A 285 9.42 -12.64 -2.04
C LYS A 285 9.70 -11.35 -1.28
N SER A 286 10.58 -11.38 -0.29
CA SER A 286 10.88 -10.20 0.53
C SER A 286 12.17 -10.37 1.34
N LEU A 287 12.69 -9.27 1.86
CA LEU A 287 13.66 -9.23 2.94
C LEU A 287 13.01 -8.68 4.21
N LYS A 288 13.42 -9.16 5.38
CA LYS A 288 13.04 -8.60 6.68
C LYS A 288 14.30 -8.21 7.45
N PHE A 289 14.30 -7.00 7.97
CA PHE A 289 15.37 -6.44 8.78
C PHE A 289 14.86 -6.31 10.21
N THR A 290 15.44 -7.06 11.14
CA THR A 290 15.12 -6.99 12.57
C THR A 290 16.25 -6.31 13.29
N ARG A 291 15.97 -5.21 13.99
CA ARG A 291 16.97 -4.45 14.75
C ARG A 291 17.49 -5.30 15.90
N ILE A 292 18.81 -5.33 16.09
CA ILE A 292 19.46 -6.12 17.16
C ILE A 292 20.14 -5.26 18.23
N ASN A 293 20.28 -3.94 18.03
CA ASN A 293 20.82 -2.98 19.00
C ASN A 293 20.18 -1.60 18.92
#